data_AF-A0A936A6I4-F1
#
_entry.id   AF-A0A936A6I4-F1
#
_cell.length_a   1.000
_cell.length_b   1.000
_cell.length_c   1.000
_cell.angle_alpha   90.00
_cell.angle_beta   90.00
_cell.angle_gamma   90.00
#
_symmetry.space_group_name_H-M   'P 1'
#
loop_
_entity.id
_entity.type
_entity.pdbx_description
1 polymer ?
#
loop_
_entity_poly.entity_id
_entity_poly.type
_entity_poly.pdbx_seq_one_letter_code
_entity_poly.pdbx_strand_id
1 'polypeptide(L)'
;MKKSELYVMVFNILAIVSFAGCFDPEDCPDRFHVPAEILPYHRDYHIGDTITLISKFDRHVHEIKTDRKYDMVNIDWFPNAFIQYLDTIGYNNSKISKYFNLILDKNCDEFLVSFNDHSVIDCKYLYFNDTFSLIYKFIPKRTGNYFLSQKCAIGPNFNEQNFTGKCKHDGYDVIVDMNSGKDGNIDILKSSQDSLYNTWVLGDPKRNFYDRGGFCFRVIP
;
A
#
# COMPACT_ATOMS: atom_id res chain seq x y z
N MET A 1 25.93 56.38 22.28
CA MET A 1 25.79 54.97 22.64
C MET A 1 27.13 54.47 23.17
N LYS A 2 27.18 54.00 24.41
CA LYS A 2 28.43 53.49 25.01
C LYS A 2 28.80 52.16 24.33
N LYS A 3 30.10 51.86 24.18
CA LYS A 3 30.56 50.57 23.57
C LYS A 3 29.86 49.37 24.21
N SER A 4 29.60 49.40 25.52
CA SER A 4 28.89 48.36 26.26
C SER A 4 27.43 48.15 25.81
N GLU A 5 26.73 49.21 25.38
CA GLU A 5 25.34 49.14 24.91
C GLU A 5 25.27 48.51 23.50
N LEU A 6 26.28 48.79 22.66
CA LEU A 6 26.40 48.17 21.34
C LEU A 6 26.65 46.65 21.44
N TYR A 7 27.51 46.21 22.37
CA TYR A 7 27.79 44.78 22.56
C TYR A 7 26.56 44.01 23.06
N VAL A 8 25.80 44.58 24.00
CA VAL A 8 24.56 43.96 24.49
C VAL A 8 23.51 43.88 23.39
N MET A 9 23.39 44.91 22.55
CA MET A 9 22.45 44.90 21.44
C MET A 9 22.82 43.86 20.36
N VAL A 10 24.10 43.78 19.98
CA VAL A 10 24.61 42.78 19.02
C VAL A 10 24.44 41.35 19.55
N PHE A 11 24.72 41.13 20.84
CA PHE A 11 24.54 39.82 21.47
C PHE A 11 23.08 39.38 21.53
N ASN A 12 22.15 40.30 21.82
CA ASN A 12 20.71 40.01 21.79
C ASN A 12 20.19 39.74 20.36
N ILE A 13 20.69 40.46 19.35
CA ILE A 13 20.32 40.19 17.95
C ILE A 13 20.84 38.81 17.52
N LEU A 14 22.09 38.46 17.86
CA LEU A 14 22.66 37.13 17.58
C LEU A 14 21.90 36.02 18.32
N ALA A 15 21.52 36.23 19.58
CA ALA A 15 20.69 35.29 20.32
C ALA A 15 19.30 35.12 19.68
N ILE A 16 18.63 36.21 19.27
CA ILE A 16 17.32 36.15 18.61
C ILE A 16 17.41 35.45 17.24
N VAL A 17 18.47 35.69 16.45
CA VAL A 17 18.71 34.98 15.17
C VAL A 17 19.03 33.49 15.40
N SER A 18 19.65 33.15 16.53
CA SER A 18 19.93 31.76 16.91
C SER A 18 18.67 30.99 17.33
N PHE A 19 17.68 31.67 17.93
CA PHE A 19 16.40 31.09 18.33
C PHE A 19 15.31 31.17 17.23
N ALA A 20 15.46 32.05 16.23
CA ALA A 20 14.59 32.11 15.06
C ALA A 20 14.91 31.02 14.02
N GLY A 21 16.00 30.28 14.19
CA GLY A 21 16.27 29.02 13.50
C GLY A 21 15.45 27.85 14.06
N CYS A 22 14.19 28.08 14.45
CA CYS A 22 13.22 27.00 14.53
C CYS A 22 13.01 26.52 13.10
N PHE A 23 13.72 25.44 12.75
CA PHE A 23 13.45 24.66 11.55
C PHE A 23 11.94 24.48 11.45
N ASP A 24 11.34 25.00 10.38
CA ASP A 24 10.08 24.46 9.89
C ASP A 24 10.27 22.94 9.84
N PRO A 25 9.28 22.13 10.25
CA PRO A 25 9.35 20.69 10.01
C PRO A 25 9.67 20.54 8.53
N GLU A 26 10.85 19.97 8.22
CA GLU A 26 11.26 19.72 6.84
C GLU A 26 10.06 19.11 6.14
N ASP A 27 9.71 19.66 4.97
CA ASP A 27 8.61 19.16 4.14
C ASP A 27 9.02 17.79 3.61
N CYS A 28 8.92 16.82 4.53
CA CYS A 28 9.47 15.49 4.38
C CYS A 28 8.45 14.61 3.67
N PRO A 29 8.94 13.75 2.78
CA PRO A 29 8.14 12.75 2.12
C PRO A 29 7.54 11.79 3.15
N ASP A 30 6.22 11.59 3.12
CA ASP A 30 5.52 10.70 4.05
C ASP A 30 4.56 9.71 3.39
N ARG A 31 4.17 9.92 2.12
CA ARG A 31 3.20 9.07 1.44
C ARG A 31 3.53 8.86 -0.02
N PHE A 32 3.80 7.62 -0.40
CA PHE A 32 4.16 7.25 -1.77
C PHE A 32 3.00 6.57 -2.50
N HIS A 33 2.91 6.82 -3.80
CA HIS A 33 1.94 6.15 -4.68
C HIS A 33 2.61 5.04 -5.47
N VAL A 34 2.05 3.84 -5.39
CA VAL A 34 2.43 2.70 -6.25
C VAL A 34 1.20 2.21 -7.02
N PRO A 35 1.27 2.07 -8.36
CA PRO A 35 0.16 1.60 -9.17
C PRO A 35 0.01 0.08 -9.10
N ALA A 36 -1.21 -0.41 -9.08
CA ALA A 36 -1.54 -1.82 -9.27
C ALA A 36 -2.73 -1.97 -10.22
N GLU A 37 -2.90 -3.12 -10.85
CA GLU A 37 -4.01 -3.41 -11.74
C GLU A 37 -4.46 -4.86 -11.64
N ILE A 38 -5.77 -5.06 -11.67
CA ILE A 38 -6.41 -6.35 -11.93
C ILE A 38 -6.68 -6.49 -13.43
N LEU A 39 -6.26 -7.62 -14.01
CA LEU A 39 -6.48 -7.98 -15.40
C LEU A 39 -7.10 -9.39 -15.53
N PRO A 40 -8.20 -9.53 -16.31
CA PRO A 40 -9.01 -8.44 -16.86
C PRO A 40 -9.78 -7.70 -15.75
N TYR A 41 -10.06 -6.41 -15.89
CA TYR A 41 -10.90 -5.68 -14.92
C TYR A 41 -12.38 -6.02 -15.14
N HIS A 42 -12.90 -6.97 -14.38
CA HIS A 42 -14.31 -7.36 -14.44
C HIS A 42 -14.97 -7.37 -13.06
N ARG A 43 -16.27 -7.10 -13.06
CA ARG A 43 -17.10 -7.23 -11.86
C ARG A 43 -17.38 -8.69 -11.54
N ASP A 44 -17.67 -9.48 -12.58
CA ASP A 44 -18.06 -10.88 -12.48
C ASP A 44 -17.03 -11.74 -13.25
N TYR A 45 -16.55 -12.80 -12.61
CA TYR A 45 -15.65 -13.81 -13.17
C TYR A 45 -16.29 -15.18 -13.05
N HIS A 46 -15.93 -16.12 -13.91
CA HIS A 46 -16.35 -17.51 -13.81
C HIS A 46 -15.35 -18.32 -12.99
N ILE A 47 -15.81 -19.46 -12.46
CA ILE A 47 -14.88 -20.46 -11.91
C ILE A 47 -13.91 -20.88 -13.02
N GLY A 48 -12.61 -20.92 -12.69
CA GLY A 48 -11.57 -21.26 -13.65
C GLY A 48 -10.98 -20.08 -14.43
N ASP A 49 -11.60 -18.89 -14.38
CA ASP A 49 -11.00 -17.69 -14.95
C ASP A 49 -9.65 -17.36 -14.29
N THR A 50 -8.72 -16.81 -15.07
CA THR A 50 -7.45 -16.34 -14.52
C THR A 50 -7.53 -14.85 -14.23
N ILE A 51 -7.44 -14.51 -12.96
CA ILE A 51 -7.35 -13.12 -12.49
C ILE A 51 -5.89 -12.83 -12.20
N THR A 52 -5.33 -11.81 -12.84
CA THR A 52 -3.93 -11.40 -12.67
C THR A 52 -3.89 -10.08 -11.93
N LEU A 53 -3.12 -10.01 -10.85
CA LEU A 53 -2.70 -8.75 -10.25
C LEU A 53 -1.30 -8.42 -10.75
N ILE A 54 -1.15 -7.19 -11.26
CA ILE A 54 0.13 -6.64 -11.69
C ILE A 54 0.35 -5.34 -10.92
N SER A 55 1.55 -5.14 -10.37
CA SER A 55 1.99 -3.83 -9.92
C SER A 55 3.38 -3.58 -10.48
N LYS A 56 3.53 -2.46 -11.19
CA LYS A 56 4.77 -2.13 -11.90
C LYS A 56 4.99 -0.62 -11.92
N PHE A 57 6.15 -0.17 -11.46
CA PHE A 57 6.48 1.25 -11.40
C PHE A 57 7.98 1.52 -11.50
N ASP A 58 8.32 2.71 -12.00
CA ASP A 58 9.70 3.17 -12.12
C ASP A 58 10.37 3.37 -10.77
N ARG A 59 11.70 3.32 -10.74
CA ARG A 59 12.49 3.59 -9.52
C ARG A 59 12.22 4.95 -8.88
N HIS A 60 11.76 5.91 -9.67
CA HIS A 60 11.41 7.26 -9.22
C HIS A 60 9.93 7.32 -8.84
N VAL A 61 9.64 7.13 -7.56
CA VAL A 61 8.28 7.00 -7.01
C VAL A 61 7.76 8.37 -6.60
N HIS A 62 6.52 8.68 -6.98
CA HIS A 62 5.85 9.94 -6.62
C HIS A 62 5.41 9.93 -5.16
N GLU A 63 5.64 11.05 -4.50
CA GLU A 63 5.26 11.31 -3.12
C GLU A 63 4.25 12.46 -3.07
N ILE A 64 3.19 12.26 -2.30
CA ILE A 64 1.98 13.10 -2.36
C ILE A 64 2.22 14.47 -1.74
N LYS A 65 2.88 14.52 -0.58
CA LYS A 65 2.95 15.73 0.23
C LYS A 65 3.83 16.79 -0.41
N THR A 66 4.99 16.38 -0.88
CA THR A 66 6.02 17.23 -1.51
C THR A 66 5.81 17.40 -3.02
N ASP A 67 4.93 16.61 -3.62
CA ASP A 67 4.65 16.53 -5.05
C ASP A 67 5.94 16.29 -5.89
N ARG A 68 6.82 15.44 -5.39
CA ARG A 68 8.12 15.13 -5.99
C ARG A 68 8.27 13.63 -6.22
N LYS A 69 9.21 13.29 -7.10
CA LYS A 69 9.66 11.91 -7.26
C LYS A 69 10.96 11.68 -6.53
N TYR A 70 11.05 10.54 -5.86
CA TYR A 70 12.21 10.12 -5.08
C TYR A 70 12.82 8.87 -5.68
N ASP A 71 14.15 8.78 -5.74
CA ASP A 71 14.83 7.58 -6.20
C ASP A 71 14.79 6.51 -5.10
N MET A 72 14.09 5.42 -5.38
CA MET A 72 13.77 4.35 -4.42
C MET A 72 14.51 3.06 -4.69
N VAL A 73 15.59 3.10 -5.49
CA VAL A 73 16.39 1.92 -5.86
C VAL A 73 16.87 1.09 -4.66
N ASN A 74 17.11 1.72 -3.50
CA ASN A 74 17.60 1.06 -2.29
C ASN A 74 16.47 0.67 -1.31
N ILE A 75 15.21 0.80 -1.73
CA ILE A 75 14.05 0.46 -0.91
C ILE A 75 13.58 -0.95 -1.28
N ASP A 76 13.48 -1.77 -0.25
CA ASP A 76 12.85 -3.07 -0.29
C ASP A 76 11.35 -2.92 0.03
N TRP A 77 10.55 -2.99 -1.02
CA TRP A 77 9.10 -2.92 -0.98
C TRP A 77 8.50 -4.31 -0.72
N PHE A 78 7.65 -4.41 0.30
CA PHE A 78 6.98 -5.65 0.73
C PHE A 78 5.46 -5.53 0.57
N PRO A 79 4.95 -5.77 -0.64
CA PRO A 79 3.54 -5.88 -0.91
C PRO A 79 2.93 -7.07 -0.18
N ASN A 80 1.81 -6.80 0.50
CA ASN A 80 1.00 -7.80 1.13
C ASN A 80 -0.44 -7.73 0.62
N ALA A 81 -1.00 -8.88 0.23
CA ALA A 81 -2.36 -8.97 -0.26
C ALA A 81 -3.17 -10.02 0.50
N PHE A 82 -4.46 -9.78 0.64
CA PHE A 82 -5.40 -10.78 1.12
C PHE A 82 -6.67 -10.76 0.29
N ILE A 83 -7.34 -11.91 0.24
CA ILE A 83 -8.63 -12.06 -0.43
C ILE A 83 -9.62 -12.61 0.58
N GLN A 84 -10.69 -11.87 0.81
CA GLN A 84 -11.75 -12.19 1.75
C GLN A 84 -13.00 -12.67 1.00
N TYR A 85 -13.58 -13.78 1.44
CA TYR A 85 -14.94 -14.22 1.09
C TYR A 85 -15.99 -13.46 1.91
N LEU A 86 -16.98 -12.87 1.25
CA LEU A 86 -17.91 -11.90 1.85
C LEU A 86 -19.30 -12.48 2.18
N ASP A 87 -19.66 -13.65 1.65
CA ASP A 87 -21.03 -14.18 1.76
C ASP A 87 -21.31 -14.86 3.10
N THR A 88 -20.32 -14.99 3.98
CA THR A 88 -20.50 -15.52 5.33
C THR A 88 -19.66 -14.75 6.34
N ILE A 89 -19.95 -14.95 7.63
CA ILE A 89 -19.07 -14.54 8.72
C ILE A 89 -18.24 -15.75 9.14
N GLY A 90 -16.93 -15.59 9.31
CA GLY A 90 -16.08 -16.67 9.80
C GLY A 90 -14.59 -16.42 9.67
N TYR A 91 -13.83 -17.03 10.57
CA TYR A 91 -12.36 -16.90 10.65
C TYR A 91 -11.65 -17.41 9.39
N ASN A 92 -12.22 -18.43 8.71
CA ASN A 92 -11.60 -19.08 7.55
C ASN A 92 -11.93 -18.42 6.19
N ASN A 93 -12.46 -17.21 6.20
CA ASN A 93 -12.95 -16.56 4.99
C ASN A 93 -11.87 -15.87 4.16
N SER A 94 -10.68 -15.66 4.72
CA SER A 94 -9.51 -15.16 4.01
C SER A 94 -8.48 -16.25 3.66
N LYS A 95 -8.80 -17.53 3.87
CA LYS A 95 -7.92 -18.65 3.51
C LYS A 95 -7.89 -18.86 2.00
N ILE A 96 -6.89 -18.30 1.32
CA ILE A 96 -6.85 -18.25 -0.15
C ILE A 96 -6.96 -19.64 -0.77
N SER A 97 -6.26 -20.64 -0.23
CA SER A 97 -6.28 -22.02 -0.76
C SER A 97 -7.67 -22.69 -0.75
N LYS A 98 -8.61 -22.19 0.06
CA LYS A 98 -10.01 -22.67 0.09
C LYS A 98 -10.81 -22.18 -1.11
N TYR A 99 -10.48 -21.01 -1.65
CA TYR A 99 -11.29 -20.32 -2.66
C TYR A 99 -10.60 -20.16 -4.01
N PHE A 100 -9.26 -20.22 -4.05
CA PHE A 100 -8.46 -19.97 -5.24
C PHE A 100 -7.30 -20.96 -5.39
N ASN A 101 -6.86 -21.16 -6.62
CA ASN A 101 -5.52 -21.68 -6.92
C ASN A 101 -4.62 -20.50 -7.23
N LEU A 102 -3.52 -20.35 -6.50
CA LEU A 102 -2.52 -19.32 -6.75
C LEU A 102 -1.47 -19.82 -7.75
N ILE A 103 -1.15 -19.00 -8.74
CA ILE A 103 -0.03 -19.20 -9.65
C ILE A 103 0.92 -18.02 -9.46
N LEU A 104 2.12 -18.35 -9.00
CA LEU A 104 3.12 -17.39 -8.57
C LEU A 104 4.22 -17.28 -9.62
N ASP A 105 4.79 -16.09 -9.74
CA ASP A 105 6.04 -15.94 -10.47
C ASP A 105 7.19 -16.60 -9.71
N LYS A 106 8.18 -17.12 -10.43
CA LYS A 106 9.31 -17.89 -9.87
C LYS A 106 10.22 -17.08 -8.95
N ASN A 107 10.09 -15.75 -8.94
CA ASN A 107 10.93 -14.85 -8.18
C ASN A 107 10.34 -14.47 -6.82
N CYS A 108 9.30 -15.20 -6.38
CA CYS A 108 8.59 -14.98 -5.13
C CYS A 108 8.74 -16.19 -4.20
N ASP A 109 9.92 -16.35 -3.61
CA ASP A 109 10.28 -17.56 -2.86
C ASP A 109 9.52 -17.72 -1.51
N GLU A 110 8.94 -16.67 -0.92
CA GLU A 110 8.26 -16.70 0.39
C GLU A 110 6.80 -16.21 0.37
N PHE A 111 6.06 -16.54 -0.70
CA PHE A 111 4.87 -15.78 -1.11
C PHE A 111 3.58 -15.96 -0.30
N LEU A 112 3.31 -17.12 0.32
CA LEU A 112 2.02 -17.41 0.92
C LEU A 112 2.17 -17.80 2.38
N VAL A 113 1.97 -16.83 3.27
CA VAL A 113 1.91 -17.09 4.70
C VAL A 113 0.51 -17.58 5.02
N SER A 114 0.40 -18.87 5.32
CA SER A 114 -0.86 -19.49 5.72
C SER A 114 -0.90 -19.71 7.22
N PHE A 115 -1.87 -19.09 7.87
CA PHE A 115 -2.23 -19.36 9.25
C PHE A 115 -3.37 -20.39 9.29
N ASN A 116 -3.77 -20.78 10.51
CA ASN A 116 -4.85 -21.74 10.68
C ASN A 116 -6.15 -21.25 10.02
N ASP A 117 -6.43 -19.96 10.18
CA ASP A 117 -7.66 -19.29 9.78
C ASP A 117 -7.53 -18.42 8.53
N HIS A 118 -6.40 -17.73 8.33
CA HIS A 118 -6.24 -16.82 7.20
C HIS A 118 -5.01 -17.13 6.35
N SER A 119 -4.95 -16.54 5.16
CA SER A 119 -3.74 -16.54 4.34
C SER A 119 -3.46 -15.13 3.83
N VAL A 120 -2.18 -14.78 3.80
CA VAL A 120 -1.68 -13.53 3.25
C VAL A 120 -0.68 -13.87 2.16
N ILE A 121 -0.82 -13.19 1.04
CA ILE A 121 0.21 -13.10 0.01
C ILE A 121 1.23 -12.09 0.51
N ASP A 122 2.46 -12.50 0.78
CA ASP A 122 3.52 -11.63 1.28
C ASP A 122 4.76 -11.81 0.41
N CYS A 123 5.21 -10.75 -0.23
CA CYS A 123 6.22 -10.85 -1.26
C CYS A 123 7.00 -9.57 -1.41
N LYS A 124 8.22 -9.66 -1.94
CA LYS A 124 9.06 -8.50 -2.25
C LYS A 124 8.90 -8.14 -3.73
N TYR A 125 8.85 -6.85 -4.06
CA TYR A 125 8.96 -6.42 -5.46
C TYR A 125 10.30 -6.85 -6.05
N LEU A 126 10.29 -7.33 -7.28
CA LEU A 126 11.51 -7.55 -8.05
C LEU A 126 11.95 -6.22 -8.68
N TYR A 127 13.19 -5.82 -8.44
CA TYR A 127 13.82 -4.68 -9.10
C TYR A 127 14.69 -5.14 -10.27
N PHE A 128 14.35 -4.71 -11.48
CA PHE A 128 15.13 -5.01 -12.69
C PHE A 128 14.91 -3.91 -13.74
N ASN A 129 16.00 -3.46 -14.40
CA ASN A 129 15.97 -2.40 -15.41
C ASN A 129 15.18 -1.14 -14.97
N ASP A 130 15.59 -0.55 -13.85
CA ASP A 130 14.98 0.68 -13.26
C ASP A 130 13.48 0.57 -12.92
N THR A 131 12.95 -0.65 -12.83
CA THR A 131 11.53 -0.91 -12.57
C THR A 131 11.34 -1.89 -11.43
N PHE A 132 10.41 -1.56 -10.53
CA PHE A 132 9.85 -2.49 -9.56
C PHE A 132 8.67 -3.23 -10.18
N SER A 133 8.60 -4.55 -10.01
CA SER A 133 7.49 -5.36 -10.53
C SER A 133 7.06 -6.45 -9.56
N LEU A 134 5.74 -6.65 -9.50
CA LEU A 134 5.06 -7.73 -8.81
C LEU A 134 3.96 -8.26 -9.73
N ILE A 135 3.93 -9.58 -9.92
CA ILE A 135 2.88 -10.25 -10.69
C ILE A 135 2.49 -11.55 -9.98
N TYR A 136 1.20 -11.74 -9.77
CA TYR A 136 0.66 -13.02 -9.36
C TYR A 136 -0.73 -13.24 -9.93
N LYS A 137 -1.12 -14.51 -10.05
CA LYS A 137 -2.41 -14.89 -10.61
C LYS A 137 -3.16 -15.76 -9.62
N PHE A 138 -4.48 -15.64 -9.65
CA PHE A 138 -5.36 -16.51 -8.89
C PHE A 138 -6.52 -16.97 -9.76
N ILE A 139 -6.89 -18.24 -9.59
CA ILE A 139 -7.96 -18.89 -10.32
C ILE A 139 -9.07 -19.24 -9.33
N PRO A 140 -10.28 -18.65 -9.45
CA PRO A 140 -11.39 -18.95 -8.55
C PRO A 140 -11.86 -20.40 -8.65
N LYS A 141 -12.18 -21.00 -7.50
CA LYS A 141 -12.73 -22.36 -7.37
C LYS A 141 -14.15 -22.40 -6.85
N ARG A 142 -14.64 -21.27 -6.33
CA ARG A 142 -15.92 -21.19 -5.62
C ARG A 142 -16.63 -19.89 -5.97
N THR A 143 -17.94 -19.99 -6.13
CA THR A 143 -18.82 -18.86 -6.37
C THR A 143 -18.99 -17.98 -5.13
N GLY A 144 -19.30 -16.70 -5.36
CA GLY A 144 -19.70 -15.75 -4.33
C GLY A 144 -19.01 -14.41 -4.45
N ASN A 145 -19.17 -13.55 -3.44
CA ASN A 145 -18.57 -12.22 -3.43
C ASN A 145 -17.21 -12.22 -2.70
N TYR A 146 -16.25 -11.49 -3.27
CA TYR A 146 -14.89 -11.41 -2.77
C TYR A 146 -14.41 -9.96 -2.67
N PHE A 147 -13.54 -9.72 -1.69
CA PHE A 147 -12.80 -8.48 -1.51
C PHE A 147 -11.29 -8.78 -1.49
N LEU A 148 -10.57 -8.21 -2.44
CA LEU A 148 -9.11 -8.19 -2.48
C LEU A 148 -8.63 -6.84 -1.96
N SER A 149 -7.58 -6.86 -1.14
CA SER A 149 -6.82 -5.66 -0.78
C SER A 149 -5.35 -5.95 -0.99
N GLN A 150 -4.68 -5.05 -1.70
CA GLN A 150 -3.23 -5.02 -1.88
C GLN A 150 -2.69 -3.81 -1.12
N LYS A 151 -1.89 -4.09 -0.09
CA LYS A 151 -1.13 -3.08 0.63
C LYS A 151 0.34 -3.22 0.27
N CYS A 152 1.12 -2.22 0.62
CA CYS A 152 2.56 -2.31 0.57
C CYS A 152 3.13 -1.74 1.86
N ALA A 153 3.97 -2.52 2.52
CA ALA A 153 4.84 -2.03 3.56
C ALA A 153 6.25 -1.84 2.98
N ILE A 154 7.06 -1.10 3.72
CA ILE A 154 8.52 -1.15 3.58
C ILE A 154 9.02 -2.17 4.59
N GLY A 155 10.03 -2.94 4.20
CA GLY A 155 10.45 -4.14 4.92
C GLY A 155 10.77 -3.99 6.41
N PRO A 156 10.98 -5.12 7.10
CA PRO A 156 11.22 -5.18 8.55
C PRO A 156 12.40 -4.31 9.03
N ASN A 157 13.33 -3.97 8.13
CA ASN A 157 14.48 -3.10 8.39
C ASN A 157 14.23 -1.65 7.94
N PHE A 158 13.00 -1.13 8.06
CA PHE A 158 12.63 0.22 7.64
C PHE A 158 13.63 1.31 8.08
N ASN A 159 14.12 1.21 9.32
CA ASN A 159 15.06 2.18 9.88
C ASN A 159 16.44 2.15 9.19
N GLU A 160 16.80 1.02 8.59
CA GLU A 160 18.07 0.81 7.88
C GLU A 160 17.97 1.19 6.40
N GLN A 161 16.75 1.19 5.83
CA GLN A 161 16.51 1.58 4.44
C GLN A 161 16.50 3.10 4.30
N ASN A 162 17.23 3.65 3.35
CA ASN A 162 17.39 5.09 3.19
C ASN A 162 17.25 5.52 1.73
N PHE A 163 16.70 6.72 1.53
CA PHE A 163 16.59 7.39 0.25
C PHE A 163 16.80 8.90 0.45
N THR A 164 17.19 9.60 -0.61
CA THR A 164 17.49 11.05 -0.51
C THR A 164 16.24 11.82 -0.07
N GLY A 165 16.35 12.57 1.03
CA GLY A 165 15.23 13.34 1.58
C GLY A 165 14.36 12.59 2.59
N LYS A 166 14.70 11.35 2.96
CA LYS A 166 14.04 10.63 4.06
C LYS A 166 14.17 11.40 5.38
N CYS A 167 13.06 11.51 6.10
CA CYS A 167 13.05 12.05 7.46
C CYS A 167 13.69 11.07 8.46
N LYS A 168 14.47 11.60 9.42
CA LYS A 168 15.30 10.77 10.33
C LYS A 168 14.50 9.85 11.28
N HIS A 169 13.25 10.19 11.59
CA HIS A 169 12.45 9.48 12.61
C HIS A 169 11.03 9.16 12.18
N ASP A 170 10.63 9.51 10.96
CA ASP A 170 9.26 9.31 10.51
C ASP A 170 9.15 8.09 9.59
N GLY A 171 8.09 7.33 9.84
CA GLY A 171 7.57 6.35 8.89
C GLY A 171 7.06 7.03 7.63
N TYR A 172 6.93 6.28 6.55
CA TYR A 172 6.15 6.70 5.40
C TYR A 172 5.15 5.60 5.03
N ASP A 173 4.00 6.01 4.53
CA ASP A 173 2.91 5.14 4.11
C ASP A 173 2.95 4.95 2.60
N VAL A 174 2.35 3.85 2.13
CA VAL A 174 2.31 3.51 0.71
C VAL A 174 0.86 3.30 0.29
N ILE A 175 0.41 4.19 -0.57
CA ILE A 175 -0.90 4.13 -1.20
C ILE A 175 -0.78 3.28 -2.46
N VAL A 176 -1.56 2.19 -2.48
CA VAL A 176 -1.67 1.34 -3.67
C VAL A 176 -2.85 1.83 -4.51
N ASP A 177 -2.56 2.45 -5.65
CA ASP A 177 -3.56 2.92 -6.59
C ASP A 177 -4.01 1.78 -7.52
N MET A 178 -5.11 1.11 -7.15
CA MET A 178 -5.64 -0.04 -7.87
C MET A 178 -6.45 0.39 -9.10
N ASN A 179 -6.10 -0.16 -10.26
CA ASN A 179 -6.73 0.08 -11.55
C ASN A 179 -6.89 1.57 -11.89
N SER A 180 -5.92 2.40 -11.52
CA SER A 180 -5.91 3.85 -11.78
C SER A 180 -7.10 4.59 -11.15
N GLY A 181 -7.36 4.32 -9.87
CA GLY A 181 -8.37 5.02 -9.07
C GLY A 181 -9.81 4.70 -9.44
N LYS A 182 -10.07 3.57 -10.12
CA LYS A 182 -11.44 3.11 -10.36
C LYS A 182 -12.13 2.76 -9.03
N ASP A 183 -13.45 2.67 -9.06
CA ASP A 183 -14.28 2.39 -7.89
C ASP A 183 -14.00 1.00 -7.25
N GLY A 184 -13.34 0.10 -7.98
CA GLY A 184 -13.00 -1.24 -7.53
C GLY A 184 -14.23 -2.10 -7.22
N ASN A 185 -15.40 -1.80 -7.81
CA ASN A 185 -16.68 -2.44 -7.50
C ASN A 185 -17.02 -2.45 -5.99
N ILE A 186 -16.62 -1.39 -5.25
CA ILE A 186 -16.80 -1.27 -3.80
C ILE A 186 -18.26 -1.49 -3.34
N ASP A 187 -19.24 -1.27 -4.22
CA ASP A 187 -20.65 -1.48 -3.93
C ASP A 187 -21.00 -2.93 -3.55
N ILE A 188 -20.18 -3.92 -3.96
CA ILE A 188 -20.29 -5.32 -3.56
C ILE A 188 -20.14 -5.48 -2.04
N LEU A 189 -19.40 -4.62 -1.35
CA LEU A 189 -19.25 -4.69 0.11
C LEU A 189 -20.59 -4.53 0.85
N LYS A 190 -21.57 -3.84 0.25
CA LYS A 190 -22.90 -3.63 0.83
C LYS A 190 -23.67 -4.94 1.04
N SER A 191 -23.34 -6.00 0.29
CA SER A 191 -23.95 -7.32 0.47
C SER A 191 -23.19 -8.25 1.41
N SER A 192 -22.06 -7.80 1.98
CA SER A 192 -21.33 -8.63 2.94
C SER A 192 -22.17 -8.86 4.21
N GLN A 193 -22.11 -10.08 4.76
CA GLN A 193 -22.75 -10.40 6.04
C GLN A 193 -21.94 -9.88 7.23
N ASP A 194 -20.68 -9.52 7.04
CA ASP A 194 -19.78 -9.06 8.09
C ASP A 194 -19.72 -7.53 8.15
N SER A 195 -20.07 -6.98 9.32
CA SER A 195 -20.08 -5.55 9.60
C SER A 195 -18.74 -4.84 9.38
N LEU A 196 -17.62 -5.57 9.46
CA LEU A 196 -16.31 -5.03 9.12
C LEU A 196 -16.30 -4.49 7.69
N TYR A 197 -16.90 -5.22 6.74
CA TYR A 197 -16.85 -4.87 5.33
C TYR A 197 -18.03 -3.98 4.90
N ASN A 198 -19.25 -4.28 5.35
CA ASN A 198 -20.42 -3.51 4.93
C ASN A 198 -20.62 -2.20 5.70
N THR A 199 -19.96 -2.02 6.85
CA THR A 199 -20.12 -0.83 7.71
C THR A 199 -18.79 -0.12 7.90
N TRP A 200 -17.77 -0.78 8.48
CA TRP A 200 -16.52 -0.11 8.84
C TRP A 200 -15.70 0.31 7.61
N VAL A 201 -15.54 -0.58 6.61
CA VAL A 201 -14.86 -0.21 5.36
C VAL A 201 -15.62 0.91 4.63
N LEU A 202 -16.95 0.83 4.56
CA LEU A 202 -17.78 1.84 3.88
C LEU A 202 -17.90 3.17 4.63
N GLY A 203 -17.57 3.23 5.92
CA GLY A 203 -17.58 4.47 6.71
C GLY A 203 -16.45 5.44 6.37
N ASP A 204 -15.30 4.93 5.92
CA ASP A 204 -14.18 5.72 5.39
C ASP A 204 -13.52 4.95 4.22
N PRO A 205 -14.18 4.91 3.05
CA PRO A 205 -13.73 4.09 1.94
C PRO A 205 -12.40 4.59 1.36
N LYS A 206 -12.07 5.88 1.51
CA LYS A 206 -10.76 6.41 1.11
C LYS A 206 -9.66 5.65 1.83
N ARG A 207 -9.68 5.65 3.16
CA ARG A 207 -8.62 5.02 3.96
C ARG A 207 -8.73 3.50 3.99
N ASN A 208 -9.94 2.96 4.05
CA ASN A 208 -10.17 1.55 4.35
C ASN A 208 -10.28 0.68 3.10
N PHE A 209 -10.48 1.27 1.92
CA PHE A 209 -10.60 0.57 0.64
C PHE A 209 -9.61 1.11 -0.39
N TYR A 210 -9.72 2.38 -0.80
CA TYR A 210 -8.96 2.93 -1.92
C TYR A 210 -7.46 3.04 -1.64
N ASP A 211 -7.07 3.59 -0.48
CA ASP A 211 -5.65 3.73 -0.13
C ASP A 211 -4.94 2.37 0.08
N ARG A 212 -5.72 1.27 0.13
CA ARG A 212 -5.28 -0.10 0.39
C ARG A 212 -5.46 -1.02 -0.83
N GLY A 213 -5.49 -0.42 -2.03
CA GLY A 213 -5.63 -1.16 -3.29
C GLY A 213 -6.86 -2.06 -3.32
N GLY A 214 -7.99 -1.56 -2.85
CA GLY A 214 -9.23 -2.33 -2.73
C GLY A 214 -9.84 -2.69 -4.07
N PHE A 215 -10.26 -3.94 -4.21
CA PHE A 215 -11.00 -4.43 -5.38
C PHE A 215 -11.99 -5.51 -4.96
N CYS A 216 -13.23 -5.41 -5.41
CA CYS A 216 -14.27 -6.40 -5.20
C CYS A 216 -14.68 -7.05 -6.50
N PHE A 217 -15.11 -8.30 -6.41
CA PHE A 217 -15.61 -9.05 -7.55
C PHE A 217 -16.55 -10.17 -7.12
N ARG A 218 -17.31 -10.68 -8.08
CA ARG A 218 -18.14 -11.88 -7.92
C ARG A 218 -17.55 -13.01 -8.72
N VAL A 219 -17.67 -14.21 -8.18
CA VAL A 219 -17.41 -15.45 -8.91
C VAL A 219 -18.75 -16.13 -9.15
N ILE A 220 -19.05 -16.40 -10.41
CA ILE A 220 -20.24 -17.10 -10.88
C ILE A 220 -19.86 -18.49 -11.44
N PRO A 221 -20.83 -19.42 -11.57
CA PRO A 221 -20.57 -20.78 -12.05
C PRO A 221 -19.86 -20.83 -13.40
#